data_AF-A0A1V8V4U6-F1
#
_entry.id   AF-A0A1V8V4U6-F1
#
_cell.length_a   1.000
_cell.length_b   1.000
_cell.length_c   1.000
_cell.angle_alpha   90.00
_cell.angle_beta   90.00
_cell.angle_gamma   90.00
#
_symmetry.space_group_name_H-M   'P 1'
#
loop_
_entity.id
_entity.type
_entity.pdbx_description
1 polymer ?
#
loop_
_entity_poly.entity_id
_entity_poly.type
_entity_poly.pdbx_seq_one_letter_code
_entity_poly.pdbx_strand_id
1 'polypeptide(L)'
;MILVFEVMMQDQRAHEMRWYSERQALKTSQSSRASSASQAMSILQSLNGNAETESGPDHADLDVEASKMDELQTFDRKVHAAQQTMETAMTTELKGLGVPFFGTNENLIITATDQEAQHQSSASRPKWSTPVTDHELLLLRRKMVGHLEDLYRD
;
A
#
# COMPACT_ATOMS: atom_id res chain seq x y z
N MET A 1 -18.99 -3.78 -18.82
CA MET A 1 -19.05 -3.24 -17.45
C MET A 1 -18.81 -4.34 -16.42
N ILE A 2 -19.66 -5.38 -16.36
CA ILE A 2 -19.50 -6.55 -15.47
C ILE A 2 -18.09 -7.18 -15.56
N LEU A 3 -17.67 -7.59 -16.77
CA LEU A 3 -16.36 -8.19 -17.00
C LEU A 3 -15.19 -7.28 -16.62
N VAL A 4 -15.35 -5.96 -16.73
CA VAL A 4 -14.27 -5.01 -16.39
C VAL A 4 -14.12 -4.95 -14.87
N PHE A 5 -15.24 -4.90 -14.15
CA PHE A 5 -15.24 -4.87 -12.69
C PHE A 5 -14.71 -6.18 -12.09
N GLU A 6 -15.07 -7.33 -12.67
CA GLU A 6 -14.55 -8.63 -12.26
C GLU A 6 -13.05 -8.77 -12.50
N VAL A 7 -12.56 -8.31 -13.66
CA VAL A 7 -11.12 -8.24 -13.97
C VAL A 7 -10.40 -7.31 -12.98
N MET A 8 -10.97 -6.16 -12.63
CA MET A 8 -10.39 -5.25 -11.63
C MET A 8 -10.31 -5.90 -10.24
N MET A 9 -11.36 -6.59 -9.80
CA MET A 9 -11.33 -7.32 -8.51
C MET A 9 -10.30 -8.45 -8.51
N GLN A 10 -10.17 -9.17 -9.63
CA GLN A 10 -9.18 -10.24 -9.77
C GLN A 10 -7.75 -9.71 -9.78
N ASP A 11 -7.51 -8.59 -10.46
CA ASP A 11 -6.22 -7.90 -10.50
C ASP A 11 -5.81 -7.38 -9.11
N GLN A 12 -6.75 -6.77 -8.38
CA GLN A 12 -6.54 -6.35 -6.99
C GLN A 12 -6.10 -7.54 -6.13
N ARG A 13 -6.85 -8.64 -6.20
CA ARG A 13 -6.55 -9.85 -5.42
C ARG A 13 -5.21 -10.46 -5.80
N ALA A 14 -4.84 -10.44 -7.08
CA ALA A 14 -3.56 -10.93 -7.56
C ALA A 14 -2.39 -10.09 -6.99
N HIS A 15 -2.53 -8.76 -6.98
CA HIS A 15 -1.55 -7.87 -6.36
C HIS A 15 -1.41 -8.11 -4.85
N GLU A 16 -2.54 -8.23 -4.12
CA GLU A 16 -2.54 -8.53 -2.69
C GLU A 16 -1.84 -9.86 -2.38
N MET A 17 -2.19 -10.92 -3.11
CA MET A 17 -1.57 -12.23 -2.96
C MET A 17 -0.08 -12.20 -3.27
N ARG A 18 0.32 -11.46 -4.31
CA ARG A 18 1.72 -11.27 -4.68
C ARG A 18 2.49 -10.57 -3.58
N TRP A 19 2.02 -9.42 -3.09
CA TRP A 19 2.70 -8.68 -2.01
C TRP A 19 2.76 -9.49 -0.73
N TYR A 20 1.70 -10.24 -0.41
CA TYR A 20 1.73 -11.16 0.72
C TYR A 20 2.81 -12.22 0.55
N SER A 21 2.88 -12.87 -0.62
CA SER A 21 3.89 -13.90 -0.90
C SER A 21 5.32 -13.35 -0.86
N GLU A 22 5.55 -12.16 -1.42
CA GLU A 22 6.85 -11.48 -1.41
C GLU A 22 7.26 -11.11 0.02
N ARG A 23 6.32 -10.65 0.86
CA ARG A 23 6.59 -10.36 2.28
C ARG A 23 6.91 -11.62 3.09
N GLN A 24 6.26 -12.75 2.81
CA GLN A 24 6.59 -14.03 3.45
C GLN A 24 7.95 -14.56 2.97
N ALA A 25 8.26 -14.42 1.69
CA ALA A 25 9.58 -14.75 1.14
C ALA A 25 10.69 -13.91 1.78
N LEU A 26 10.42 -12.62 2.03
CA LEU A 26 11.36 -11.73 2.72
C LEU A 26 11.64 -12.20 4.15
N LYS A 27 10.59 -12.54 4.91
CA LYS A 27 10.74 -13.05 6.29
C LYS A 27 11.47 -14.39 6.36
N THR A 28 11.18 -15.31 5.45
CA THR A 28 11.85 -16.61 5.38
C THR A 28 13.32 -16.47 4.95
N SER A 29 13.61 -15.56 4.01
CA SER A 29 14.98 -15.17 3.68
C SER A 29 15.70 -14.65 4.92
N GLN A 30 15.12 -13.67 5.64
CA GLN A 30 15.71 -13.09 6.83
C GLN A 30 15.97 -14.10 7.97
N SER A 31 15.08 -15.08 8.18
CA SER A 31 15.29 -16.12 9.19
C SER A 31 16.36 -17.13 8.79
N SER A 32 16.47 -17.44 7.49
CA SER A 32 17.49 -18.35 6.96
C SER A 32 18.88 -17.72 6.80
N ARG A 33 19.01 -16.39 6.85
CA ARG A 33 20.29 -15.69 6.69
C ARG A 33 21.30 -16.07 7.79
N ALA A 34 20.85 -16.18 9.04
CA ALA A 34 21.74 -16.53 10.15
C ALA A 34 22.31 -17.96 10.02
N SER A 35 21.46 -18.93 9.65
CA SER A 35 21.91 -20.32 9.43
C SER A 35 22.75 -20.48 8.17
N SER A 36 22.43 -19.73 7.10
CA SER A 36 23.21 -19.74 5.86
C SER A 36 24.58 -19.10 6.05
N ALA A 37 24.67 -18.01 6.82
CA ALA A 37 25.92 -17.34 7.16
C ALA A 37 26.82 -18.23 8.04
N SER A 38 26.27 -18.89 9.06
CA SER A 38 27.04 -19.81 9.89
C SER A 38 27.52 -21.03 9.11
N GLN A 39 26.71 -21.57 8.20
CA GLN A 39 27.12 -22.66 7.31
C GLN A 39 28.26 -22.22 6.37
N ALA A 40 28.19 -21.03 5.79
CA ALA A 40 29.25 -20.48 4.96
C ALA A 40 30.55 -20.27 5.76
N MET A 41 30.47 -19.73 6.98
CA MET A 41 31.62 -19.56 7.87
C MET A 41 32.27 -20.91 8.23
N SER A 42 31.47 -21.94 8.52
CA SER A 42 31.97 -23.28 8.82
C SER A 42 32.73 -23.90 7.64
N ILE A 43 32.23 -23.70 6.42
CA ILE A 43 32.93 -24.16 5.20
C ILE A 43 34.25 -23.41 5.04
N LEU A 44 34.26 -22.08 5.22
CA LEU A 44 35.50 -21.28 5.15
C LEU A 44 36.51 -21.70 6.22
N GLN A 45 36.06 -21.97 7.44
CA GLN A 45 36.92 -22.42 8.53
C GLN A 45 37.50 -23.82 8.28
N SER A 46 36.74 -24.73 7.67
CA SER A 46 37.24 -26.06 7.31
C SER A 46 38.25 -26.04 6.15
N LEU A 47 38.19 -25.03 5.29
CA LEU A 47 39.17 -24.79 4.22
C LEU A 47 40.41 -24.03 4.70
N ASN A 48 40.25 -23.13 5.67
CA ASN A 48 41.31 -22.29 6.22
C ASN A 48 41.66 -22.74 7.64
N GLY A 49 42.51 -23.76 7.75
CA GLY A 49 42.80 -24.52 8.99
C GLY A 49 43.25 -23.76 10.24
N ASN A 50 43.39 -22.43 10.22
CA ASN A 50 43.67 -21.60 11.40
C ASN A 50 43.07 -20.20 11.21
N ALA A 51 41.93 -19.91 11.82
CA ALA A 51 41.46 -18.54 12.06
C ALA A 51 40.57 -18.51 13.32
N GLU A 52 41.17 -18.12 14.43
CA GLU A 52 40.43 -17.71 15.62
C GLU A 52 39.71 -16.39 15.28
N THR A 53 38.38 -16.43 15.26
CA THR A 53 37.57 -15.23 15.01
C THR A 53 37.01 -14.77 16.35
N GLU A 54 37.70 -13.79 16.95
CA GLU A 54 37.20 -13.04 18.10
C GLU A 54 36.17 -12.02 17.60
N SER A 55 34.89 -12.27 17.83
CA SER A 55 33.83 -11.27 17.70
C SER A 55 32.70 -11.64 18.67
N GLY A 56 32.53 -10.82 19.71
CA GLY A 56 31.55 -11.05 20.78
C GLY A 56 30.10 -10.98 20.28
N PRO A 57 29.20 -11.86 20.80
CA PRO A 57 27.86 -12.07 20.23
C PRO A 57 26.84 -10.96 20.50
N ASP A 58 27.01 -10.11 21.51
CA ASP A 58 25.90 -9.25 22.00
C ASP A 58 25.63 -7.98 21.16
N HIS A 59 26.60 -7.49 20.39
CA HIS A 59 26.42 -6.25 19.59
C HIS A 59 25.97 -6.51 18.15
N ALA A 60 26.20 -7.72 17.61
CA ALA A 60 25.85 -8.06 16.23
C ALA A 60 24.35 -8.34 16.07
N ASP A 61 23.70 -8.96 17.07
CA ASP A 61 22.28 -9.34 16.97
C ASP A 61 21.33 -8.14 16.97
N LEU A 62 21.65 -7.06 17.68
CA LEU A 62 20.84 -5.83 17.70
C LEU A 62 20.89 -5.08 16.36
N ASP A 63 22.05 -5.05 15.69
CA ASP A 63 22.23 -4.42 14.38
C ASP A 63 21.54 -5.23 13.26
N VAL A 64 21.57 -6.56 13.38
CA VAL A 64 20.89 -7.48 12.45
C VAL A 64 19.36 -7.36 12.55
N GLU A 65 18.79 -7.29 13.75
CA GLU A 65 17.35 -7.11 13.91
C GLU A 65 16.87 -5.72 13.46
N ALA A 66 17.64 -4.66 13.76
CA ALA A 66 17.35 -3.32 13.26
C ALA A 66 17.38 -3.26 11.72
N SER A 67 18.35 -3.92 11.09
CA SER A 67 18.45 -4.02 9.62
C SER A 67 17.28 -4.79 9.01
N LYS A 68 16.83 -5.88 9.63
CA LYS A 68 15.64 -6.64 9.18
C LYS A 68 14.38 -5.78 9.23
N MET A 69 14.21 -4.98 10.29
CA MET A 69 13.06 -4.09 10.45
C MET A 69 13.06 -2.98 9.39
N ASP A 70 14.21 -2.37 9.09
CA ASP A 70 14.32 -1.35 8.05
C ASP A 70 14.05 -1.92 6.65
N GLU A 71 14.53 -3.13 6.35
CA GLU A 71 14.23 -3.84 5.10
C GLU A 71 12.71 -4.10 4.95
N LEU A 72 12.02 -4.47 6.03
CA LEU A 72 10.56 -4.61 6.02
C LEU A 72 9.85 -3.26 5.81
N GLN A 73 10.30 -2.19 6.46
CA GLN A 73 9.70 -0.86 6.31
C GLN A 73 9.87 -0.30 4.90
N THR A 74 11.04 -0.50 4.29
CA THR A 74 11.27 -0.11 2.89
C THR A 74 10.41 -0.92 1.93
N PHE A 75 10.19 -2.22 2.20
CA PHE A 75 9.24 -3.03 1.44
C PHE A 75 7.81 -2.54 1.61
N ASP A 76 7.35 -2.31 2.84
CA ASP A 76 5.99 -1.83 3.12
C ASP A 76 5.75 -0.45 2.44
N ARG A 77 6.77 0.42 2.38
CA ARG A 77 6.71 1.69 1.63
C ARG A 77 6.54 1.48 0.11
N LYS A 78 7.22 0.49 -0.46
CA LYS A 78 7.07 0.13 -1.89
C LYS A 78 5.68 -0.43 -2.17
N VAL A 79 5.16 -1.29 -1.30
CA VAL A 79 3.79 -1.81 -1.40
C VAL A 79 2.79 -0.66 -1.35
N HIS A 80 2.94 0.28 -0.43
CA HIS A 80 2.06 1.45 -0.36
C HIS A 80 2.09 2.30 -1.64
N ALA A 81 3.27 2.56 -2.22
CA ALA A 81 3.38 3.27 -3.49
C ALA A 81 2.73 2.50 -4.66
N ALA A 82 2.89 1.17 -4.68
CA ALA A 82 2.25 0.31 -5.67
C ALA A 82 0.72 0.26 -5.49
N GLN A 83 0.22 0.26 -4.25
CA GLN A 83 -1.21 0.37 -3.90
C GLN A 83 -1.81 1.67 -4.44
N GLN A 84 -1.15 2.81 -4.22
CA GLN A 84 -1.62 4.10 -4.74
C GLN A 84 -1.67 4.12 -6.28
N THR A 85 -0.67 3.51 -6.93
CA THR A 85 -0.63 3.41 -8.39
C THR A 85 -1.79 2.56 -8.91
N MET A 86 -2.06 1.41 -8.27
CA MET A 86 -3.19 0.55 -8.60
C MET A 86 -4.53 1.27 -8.39
N GLU A 87 -4.72 1.93 -7.25
CA GLU A 87 -5.93 2.70 -6.95
C GLU A 87 -6.18 3.79 -8.00
N THR A 88 -5.13 4.48 -8.43
CA THR A 88 -5.21 5.51 -9.46
C THR A 88 -5.63 4.93 -10.81
N ALA A 89 -5.05 3.78 -11.21
CA ALA A 89 -5.42 3.09 -12.44
C ALA A 89 -6.89 2.65 -12.40
N MET A 90 -7.31 2.03 -11.29
CA MET A 90 -8.69 1.59 -11.10
C MET A 90 -9.69 2.75 -11.09
N THR A 91 -9.33 3.85 -10.43
CA THR A 91 -10.15 5.07 -10.43
C THR A 91 -10.30 5.66 -11.83
N THR A 92 -9.25 5.58 -12.65
CA THR A 92 -9.27 6.05 -14.05
C THR A 92 -10.19 5.20 -14.92
N GLU A 93 -10.14 3.88 -14.77
CA GLU A 93 -11.06 2.95 -15.46
C GLU A 93 -12.52 3.21 -15.06
N LEU A 94 -12.80 3.35 -13.76
CA LEU A 94 -14.15 3.65 -13.25
C LEU A 94 -14.67 5.01 -13.76
N LYS A 95 -13.79 6.02 -13.84
CA LYS A 95 -14.11 7.31 -14.44
C LYS A 95 -14.44 7.16 -15.94
N GLY A 96 -13.67 6.36 -16.68
CA GLY A 96 -13.90 6.09 -18.11
C GLY A 96 -15.23 5.36 -18.37
N LEU A 97 -15.65 4.51 -17.44
CA LEU A 97 -16.95 3.82 -17.46
C LEU A 97 -18.13 4.71 -17.04
N GLY A 98 -17.87 5.95 -16.61
CA GLY A 98 -18.91 6.89 -16.17
C GLY A 98 -19.47 6.59 -14.77
N VAL A 99 -18.72 5.86 -13.93
CA VAL A 99 -19.14 5.59 -12.55
C VAL A 99 -19.15 6.90 -11.75
N PRO A 100 -20.28 7.25 -11.10
CA PRO A 100 -20.40 8.47 -10.32
C PRO A 100 -19.30 8.61 -9.26
N PHE A 101 -18.87 9.85 -9.02
CA PHE A 101 -17.92 10.26 -7.97
C PHE A 101 -16.44 9.88 -8.18
N PHE A 102 -16.10 9.08 -9.19
CA PHE A 102 -14.70 8.78 -9.59
C PHE A 102 -14.11 9.84 -10.56
N GLY A 103 -14.96 10.64 -11.19
CA GLY A 103 -14.56 11.74 -12.08
C GLY A 103 -14.84 13.15 -11.56
N THR A 104 -15.13 13.32 -10.26
CA THR A 104 -15.50 14.62 -9.69
C THR A 104 -14.37 15.65 -9.88
N ASN A 105 -14.73 16.85 -10.34
CA ASN A 105 -13.77 17.93 -10.51
C ASN A 105 -13.20 18.37 -9.16
N GLU A 106 -11.87 18.50 -9.07
CA GLU A 106 -11.15 18.89 -7.87
C GLU A 106 -11.59 20.26 -7.33
N ASN A 107 -12.03 21.16 -8.21
CA ASN A 107 -12.59 22.47 -7.85
C ASN A 107 -13.90 22.42 -7.04
N LEU A 108 -14.53 21.25 -6.91
CA LEU A 108 -15.74 21.03 -6.11
C LEU A 108 -15.44 20.42 -4.75
N ILE A 109 -14.17 20.10 -4.48
CA ILE A 109 -13.73 19.44 -3.26
C ILE A 109 -13.05 20.46 -2.35
N ILE A 110 -13.48 20.52 -1.10
CA ILE A 110 -12.83 21.35 -0.08
C ILE A 110 -11.92 20.47 0.74
N THR A 111 -10.64 20.84 0.79
CA THR A 111 -9.69 20.22 1.72
C THR A 111 -9.95 20.74 3.14
N ALA A 112 -9.64 19.95 4.17
CA ALA A 112 -9.88 20.36 5.56
C ALA A 112 -9.22 21.71 5.93
N THR A 113 -8.14 22.09 5.24
CA THR A 113 -7.44 23.37 5.39
C THR A 113 -8.21 24.55 4.77
N ASP A 114 -8.98 24.30 3.72
CA ASP A 114 -9.79 25.31 3.03
C ASP A 114 -11.14 25.57 3.73
N GLN A 115 -11.58 24.66 4.62
CA GLN A 115 -12.80 24.87 5.42
C GLN A 115 -12.71 26.13 6.29
N GLU A 116 -11.52 26.44 6.81
CA GLU A 116 -11.28 27.63 7.65
C GLU A 116 -11.27 28.94 6.83
N ALA A 117 -10.79 28.90 5.58
CA ALA A 117 -10.76 30.05 4.67
C ALA A 117 -12.14 30.37 4.08
N GLN A 118 -12.99 29.37 3.88
CA GLN A 118 -14.29 29.53 3.21
C GLN A 118 -15.40 30.05 4.12
N HIS A 119 -15.19 30.03 5.45
CA HIS A 119 -16.08 30.71 6.40
C HIS A 119 -16.08 32.24 6.26
N GLN A 120 -15.09 32.83 5.56
CA GLN A 120 -14.99 34.27 5.32
C GLN A 120 -15.59 34.74 3.98
N SER A 121 -16.00 33.83 3.09
CA SER A 121 -16.43 34.15 1.71
C SER A 121 -17.78 33.51 1.32
N SER A 122 -18.72 33.38 2.26
CA SER A 122 -20.02 32.74 2.06
C SER A 122 -21.09 33.60 1.36
N ALA A 123 -20.73 34.71 0.71
CA ALA A 123 -21.72 35.65 0.15
C ALA A 123 -22.33 35.24 -1.21
N SER A 124 -21.86 34.18 -1.88
CA SER A 124 -22.29 33.88 -3.27
C SER A 124 -22.36 32.39 -3.64
N ARG A 125 -22.81 31.50 -2.73
CA ARG A 125 -23.12 30.11 -3.10
C ARG A 125 -24.56 29.75 -2.71
N PRO A 126 -25.32 29.08 -3.60
CA PRO A 126 -26.66 28.60 -3.26
C PRO A 126 -26.63 27.63 -2.07
N LYS A 127 -27.62 27.75 -1.19
CA LYS A 127 -27.75 27.00 0.08
C LYS A 127 -27.85 25.47 -0.09
N TRP A 128 -28.10 25.00 -1.31
CA TRP A 128 -28.23 23.58 -1.68
C TRP A 128 -26.93 22.96 -2.20
N SER A 129 -25.88 23.77 -2.41
CA SER A 129 -24.56 23.30 -2.83
C SER A 129 -23.58 23.39 -1.66
N THR A 130 -23.81 22.59 -0.62
CA THR A 130 -22.77 22.37 0.38
C THR A 130 -21.57 21.73 -0.31
N PRO A 131 -20.37 22.30 -0.11
CA PRO A 131 -19.17 21.72 -0.68
C PRO A 131 -18.90 20.35 -0.06
N VAL A 132 -18.45 19.42 -0.90
CA VAL A 132 -18.14 18.05 -0.47
C VAL A 132 -16.69 18.01 -0.01
N THR A 133 -16.46 17.51 1.20
CA THR A 133 -15.09 17.34 1.73
C THR A 133 -14.46 16.09 1.12
N ASP A 134 -13.13 16.02 1.04
CA ASP A 134 -12.41 14.79 0.60
C ASP A 134 -12.91 13.53 1.30
N HIS A 135 -13.11 13.61 2.61
CA HIS A 135 -13.61 12.49 3.40
C HIS A 135 -15.01 12.03 2.97
N GLU A 136 -15.90 12.98 2.68
CA GLU A 136 -17.27 12.69 2.23
C GLU A 136 -17.28 12.10 0.82
N LEU A 137 -16.41 12.58 -0.06
CA LEU A 137 -16.23 12.02 -1.40
C LEU A 137 -15.71 10.59 -1.33
N LEU A 138 -14.75 10.30 -0.45
CA LEU A 138 -14.25 8.93 -0.23
C LEU A 138 -15.36 8.00 0.29
N LEU A 139 -16.17 8.44 1.25
CA LEU A 139 -17.31 7.66 1.73
C LEU A 139 -18.31 7.36 0.61
N LEU A 140 -18.55 8.32 -0.27
CA LEU A 140 -19.48 8.19 -1.38
C LEU A 140 -18.95 7.24 -2.45
N ARG A 141 -17.66 7.35 -2.79
CA ARG A 141 -16.96 6.37 -3.65
C ARG A 141 -17.04 4.96 -3.07
N ARG A 142 -16.78 4.79 -1.77
CA ARG A 142 -16.86 3.48 -1.10
C ARG A 142 -18.26 2.87 -1.17
N LYS A 143 -19.30 3.68 -0.95
CA LYS A 143 -20.70 3.25 -1.09
C LYS A 143 -21.02 2.80 -2.52
N MET A 144 -20.53 3.53 -3.52
CA MET A 144 -20.73 3.15 -4.92
C MET A 144 -20.02 1.85 -5.28
N VAL A 145 -18.79 1.64 -4.83
CA VAL A 145 -18.07 0.37 -5.06
C VAL A 145 -18.84 -0.79 -4.44
N GLY A 146 -19.29 -0.65 -3.19
CA GLY A 146 -20.10 -1.69 -2.55
C GLY A 146 -21.42 -1.97 -3.27
N HIS A 147 -22.07 -0.95 -3.83
CA HIS A 147 -23.27 -1.15 -4.64
C HIS A 147 -22.98 -1.86 -5.97
N LEU A 148 -21.85 -1.55 -6.62
CA LEU A 148 -21.40 -2.23 -7.82
C LEU A 148 -21.07 -3.69 -7.51
N GLU A 149 -20.35 -3.98 -6.42
CA GLU A 149 -20.07 -5.35 -5.98
C GLU A 149 -21.35 -6.16 -5.76
N ASP A 150 -22.36 -5.57 -5.11
CA ASP A 150 -23.64 -6.23 -4.83
C ASP A 150 -24.43 -6.51 -6.12
N LEU A 151 -24.48 -5.54 -7.04
CA LEU A 151 -25.13 -5.68 -8.35
C LEU A 151 -24.49 -6.74 -9.25
N TYR A 152 -23.21 -7.06 -9.04
CA TYR A 152 -22.46 -8.02 -9.86
C TYR A 152 -22.16 -9.34 -9.14
N ARG A 153 -22.66 -9.51 -7.91
CA ARG A 153 -22.56 -10.76 -7.15
C ARG A 153 -23.72 -11.73 -7.45
N ASP A 154 -24.84 -11.21 -7.96
CA ASP A 154 -26.01 -11.95 -8.47
C ASP A 154 -25.96 -12.14 -10.00
#